data_AF-A0A6F8ZLW2-F1
#
_entry.id   AF-A0A6F8ZLW2-F1
#
_cell.length_a   1.000
_cell.length_b   1.000
_cell.length_c   1.000
_cell.angle_alpha   90.00
_cell.angle_beta   90.00
_cell.angle_gamma   90.00
#
_symmetry.space_group_name_H-M   'P 1'
#
loop_
_entity.id
_entity.type
_entity.pdbx_description
1 polymer ?
#
loop_
_entity_poly.entity_id
_entity_poly.type
_entity_poly.pdbx_seq_one_letter_code
_entity_poly.pdbx_strand_id
1 'polypeptide(L)'
;MASSAGYIIASSCDDIIEDQHWLTSAYILFAVPYFVYDIYAMFMCYWYKLRIKGHEADSGAKPLGAALTSYLRREFLMVLHHVVMVTVCFPISVFWRQGKGDYFQGVMFLAEVSTPWVCLGKILIQYKQQHTLLHKVNGATMLVTFFICRVLLFPYLYYVYGRYTSIPFYMVPFNVPWQVNLGAAMLMAPQVYWFSLICRGALRLFTGSYRSRRPPVTAKEDLDGQAPSQPSNGYSTHATEQKSGSH
;
A
#
# COMPACT_ATOMS: atom_id res chain seq x y z
N MET A 1 0.22 9.39 13.33
CA MET A 1 1.32 10.21 13.88
C MET A 1 2.10 10.89 12.77
N ALA A 2 2.64 10.15 11.78
CA ALA A 2 3.36 10.77 10.65
C ALA A 2 2.58 11.85 9.94
N SER A 3 1.31 11.61 9.60
CA SER A 3 0.50 12.57 8.86
C SER A 3 0.28 13.87 9.62
N SER A 4 0.06 13.79 10.94
CA SER A 4 -0.08 14.97 11.80
C SER A 4 1.25 15.73 11.91
N ALA A 5 2.36 15.01 12.09
CA ALA A 5 3.70 15.60 12.10
C ALA A 5 4.03 16.27 10.75
N GLY A 6 3.72 15.61 9.64
CA GLY A 6 3.90 16.11 8.28
C GLY A 6 3.08 17.37 8.01
N TYR A 7 1.82 17.40 8.46
CA TYR A 7 0.98 18.59 8.34
C TYR A 7 1.54 19.78 9.15
N ILE A 8 1.99 19.54 10.38
CA ILE A 8 2.60 20.58 11.22
C ILE A 8 3.87 21.12 10.55
N ILE A 9 4.77 20.24 10.12
CA ILE A 9 6.02 20.66 9.45
C ILE A 9 5.71 21.47 8.18
N ALA A 10 4.82 20.97 7.33
CA ALA A 10 4.49 21.61 6.06
C ALA A 10 3.72 22.95 6.22
N SER A 11 3.03 23.17 7.35
CA SER A 11 2.34 24.44 7.63
C SER A 11 3.19 25.44 8.40
N SER A 12 4.28 24.98 9.04
CA SER A 12 5.19 25.83 9.81
C SER A 12 6.41 26.33 9.01
N CYS A 13 6.70 25.75 7.84
CA CYS A 13 7.81 26.19 6.97
C CYS A 13 7.30 27.21 5.94
N ASP A 14 7.84 28.42 5.96
CA ASP A 14 7.56 29.47 4.97
C ASP A 14 8.48 29.31 3.75
N ASP A 15 9.76 29.04 3.97
CA ASP A 15 10.73 28.67 2.94
C ASP A 15 10.79 27.14 2.77
N ILE A 16 10.47 26.66 1.58
CA ILE A 16 10.39 25.21 1.32
C ILE A 16 11.76 24.50 1.30
N ILE A 17 12.87 25.24 1.14
CA ILE A 17 14.23 24.70 1.03
C ILE A 17 15.04 24.99 2.29
N GLU A 18 15.05 26.22 2.77
CA GLU A 18 15.99 26.64 3.82
C GLU A 18 15.42 26.50 5.24
N ASP A 19 14.09 26.44 5.40
CA ASP A 19 13.51 26.31 6.74
C ASP A 19 13.70 24.93 7.35
N GLN A 20 13.94 24.93 8.66
CA GLN A 20 14.12 23.76 9.49
C GLN A 20 13.01 23.65 10.52
N HIS A 21 12.51 22.44 10.70
CA HIS A 21 11.55 22.15 11.76
C HIS A 21 12.07 21.00 12.64
N TRP A 22 12.21 21.25 13.95
CA TRP A 22 12.73 20.27 14.91
C TRP A 22 11.95 18.94 14.88
N LEU A 23 10.64 19.01 14.63
CA LEU A 23 9.75 17.86 14.54
C LEU A 23 10.16 16.90 13.41
N THR A 24 10.76 17.40 12.33
CA THR A 24 11.26 16.57 11.22
C THR A 24 12.32 15.59 11.73
N SER A 25 13.35 16.10 12.39
CA SER A 25 14.46 15.29 12.90
C SER A 25 14.01 14.36 14.04
N ALA A 26 13.17 14.85 14.96
CA ALA A 26 12.63 14.04 16.05
C ALA A 26 11.76 12.89 15.52
N TYR A 27 10.89 13.16 14.54
CA TYR A 27 10.03 12.15 13.95
C TYR A 27 10.83 11.11 13.16
N ILE A 28 11.83 11.53 12.38
CA ILE A 28 12.68 10.59 11.63
C ILE A 28 13.41 9.63 12.58
N LEU A 29 13.96 10.12 13.69
CA LEU A 29 14.63 9.29 14.69
C LEU A 29 13.67 8.31 15.37
N PHE A 30 12.42 8.73 15.61
CA PHE A 30 11.37 7.84 16.12
C PHE A 30 10.89 6.82 15.07
N ALA A 31 10.83 7.21 13.80
CA ALA A 31 10.30 6.38 12.73
C ALA A 31 11.18 5.15 12.45
N VAL A 32 12.51 5.26 12.58
CA VAL A 32 13.42 4.12 12.32
C VAL A 32 13.11 2.88 13.17
N PRO A 33 13.12 2.94 14.51
CA PRO A 33 12.81 1.77 15.32
C PRO A 33 11.38 1.27 15.08
N TYR A 34 10.44 2.16 14.72
CA TYR A 34 9.09 1.77 14.33
C TYR A 34 9.05 0.95 13.04
N PHE A 35 9.75 1.39 11.98
CA PHE A 35 9.82 0.63 10.72
C PHE A 35 10.55 -0.71 10.90
N VAL A 36 11.58 -0.77 11.74
CA VAL A 36 12.26 -2.03 12.10
C VAL A 36 11.30 -2.97 12.83
N TYR A 37 10.54 -2.44 13.78
CA TYR A 37 9.52 -3.20 14.49
C TYR A 37 8.42 -3.70 13.54
N ASP A 38 7.99 -2.90 12.57
CA ASP A 38 6.97 -3.31 11.60
C ASP A 38 7.44 -4.48 10.72
N ILE A 39 8.70 -4.46 10.26
CA ILE A 39 9.31 -5.60 9.54
C ILE A 39 9.25 -6.88 10.39
N TYR A 40 9.62 -6.77 11.67
CA TYR A 40 9.56 -7.89 12.61
C TYR A 40 8.11 -8.38 12.82
N ALA A 41 7.16 -7.47 13.03
CA ALA A 41 5.76 -7.79 13.24
C ALA A 41 5.13 -8.48 12.00
N MET A 42 5.46 -8.02 10.79
CA MET A 42 5.02 -8.67 9.56
C MET A 42 5.58 -10.10 9.44
N PHE A 43 6.85 -10.32 9.80
CA PHE A 43 7.45 -11.66 9.82
C PHE A 43 6.75 -12.57 10.85
N MET A 44 6.51 -12.09 12.07
CA MET A 44 5.81 -12.86 13.10
C MET A 44 4.38 -13.21 12.66
N CYS A 45 3.64 -12.26 12.08
CA CYS A 45 2.30 -12.51 11.54
C CYS A 45 2.29 -13.61 10.48
N TYR A 46 3.30 -13.62 9.60
CA TYR A 46 3.44 -14.69 8.61
C TYR A 46 3.76 -16.03 9.26
N TRP A 47 4.71 -16.05 10.21
CA TRP A 47 5.12 -17.25 10.93
C TRP A 47 3.95 -17.91 11.66
N TYR A 48 3.13 -17.13 12.36
CA TYR A 48 1.93 -17.64 13.03
C TYR A 48 0.88 -18.15 12.05
N LYS A 49 0.64 -17.46 10.92
CA LYS A 49 -0.27 -17.97 9.87
C LYS A 49 0.21 -19.30 9.30
N LEU A 50 1.52 -19.46 9.14
CA LEU A 50 2.10 -20.72 8.65
C LEU A 50 1.96 -21.85 9.66
N ARG A 51 2.15 -21.55 10.97
CA ARG A 51 1.94 -22.51 12.07
C ARG A 51 0.49 -22.98 12.18
N ILE A 52 -0.48 -22.06 12.11
CA ILE A 52 -1.92 -22.40 12.18
C ILE A 52 -2.31 -23.24 10.96
N LYS A 53 -1.87 -22.85 9.76
CA LYS A 53 -2.19 -23.58 8.53
C LYS A 53 -1.46 -24.92 8.41
N GLY A 54 -0.26 -25.03 8.99
CA GLY A 54 0.49 -26.29 9.09
C GLY A 54 -0.02 -27.23 10.19
N HIS A 55 -0.93 -26.77 11.06
CA HIS A 55 -1.60 -27.64 12.04
C HIS A 55 -2.83 -28.35 11.42
N GLU A 56 -3.38 -27.82 10.31
CA GLU A 56 -4.44 -28.48 9.53
C GLU A 56 -3.90 -29.39 8.42
N ALA A 57 -2.70 -29.11 7.91
CA ALA A 57 -2.02 -29.93 6.91
C ALA A 57 -0.94 -30.76 7.58
N ASP A 58 -1.30 -31.99 7.97
CA ASP A 58 -0.38 -33.01 8.46
C ASP A 58 0.87 -33.11 7.56
N SER A 59 2.04 -33.35 8.18
CA SER A 59 3.39 -33.50 7.59
C SER A 59 4.32 -32.26 7.55
N GLY A 60 5.25 -32.22 8.51
CA GLY A 60 6.60 -31.67 8.35
C GLY A 60 6.74 -30.16 8.57
N ALA A 61 7.30 -29.77 9.71
CA ALA A 61 7.73 -28.39 9.96
C ALA A 61 8.70 -27.95 8.85
N LYS A 62 8.23 -27.10 7.93
CA LYS A 62 9.11 -26.51 6.90
C LYS A 62 10.24 -25.76 7.60
N PRO A 63 11.51 -25.96 7.20
CA PRO A 63 12.64 -25.27 7.81
C PRO A 63 12.44 -23.75 7.75
N LEU A 64 12.88 -23.05 8.79
CA LEU A 64 12.64 -21.61 8.98
C LEU A 64 13.07 -20.78 7.76
N GLY A 65 14.15 -21.19 7.08
CA GLY A 65 14.61 -20.58 5.83
C GLY A 65 13.65 -20.75 4.64
N ALA A 66 13.04 -21.92 4.45
CA ALA A 66 12.06 -22.13 3.37
C ALA A 66 10.76 -21.33 3.60
N ALA A 67 10.35 -21.23 4.86
CA ALA A 67 9.24 -20.37 5.28
C ALA A 67 9.55 -18.88 5.01
N LEU A 68 10.76 -18.42 5.35
CA LEU A 68 11.22 -17.06 5.12
C LEU A 68 11.32 -16.72 3.62
N THR A 69 11.88 -17.60 2.79
CA THR A 69 11.95 -17.38 1.34
C THR A 69 10.56 -17.30 0.71
N SER A 70 9.62 -18.16 1.14
CA SER A 70 8.23 -18.10 0.69
C SER A 70 7.53 -16.81 1.13
N TYR A 71 7.79 -16.33 2.36
CA TYR A 71 7.30 -15.05 2.85
C TYR A 71 7.82 -13.88 2.03
N LEU A 72 9.14 -13.80 1.88
CA LEU A 72 9.80 -12.76 1.12
C LEU A 72 9.33 -12.74 -0.32
N ARG A 73 9.09 -13.89 -0.94
CA ARG A 73 8.54 -13.94 -2.31
C ARG A 73 7.10 -13.43 -2.39
N ARG A 74 6.28 -13.71 -1.37
CA ARG A 74 4.85 -13.40 -1.39
C ARG A 74 4.54 -11.97 -0.98
N GLU A 75 5.25 -11.44 0.01
CA GLU A 75 5.10 -10.08 0.54
C GLU A 75 6.28 -9.18 0.14
N PHE A 76 7.02 -9.56 -0.91
CA PHE A 76 8.28 -8.92 -1.34
C PHE A 76 8.18 -7.41 -1.41
N LEU A 77 7.14 -6.90 -2.07
CA LEU A 77 7.00 -5.48 -2.34
C LEU A 77 6.79 -4.66 -1.07
N MET A 78 6.07 -5.20 -0.07
CA MET A 78 5.89 -4.55 1.22
C MET A 78 7.20 -4.58 2.01
N VAL A 79 7.85 -5.73 2.12
CA VAL A 79 9.12 -5.84 2.87
C VAL A 79 10.21 -4.98 2.23
N LEU A 80 10.36 -5.05 0.91
CA LEU A 80 11.32 -4.24 0.16
C LEU A 80 11.09 -2.74 0.40
N HIS A 81 9.83 -2.27 0.36
CA HIS A 81 9.52 -0.88 0.65
C HIS A 81 10.01 -0.46 2.05
N HIS A 82 9.74 -1.25 3.09
CA HIS A 82 10.14 -0.91 4.46
C HIS A 82 11.67 -0.94 4.62
N VAL A 83 12.32 -1.94 4.02
CA VAL A 83 13.80 -2.03 4.00
C VAL A 83 14.39 -0.81 3.32
N VAL A 84 13.92 -0.43 2.12
CA VAL A 84 14.42 0.76 1.39
C VAL A 84 14.17 2.05 2.19
N MET A 85 13.01 2.18 2.84
CA MET A 85 12.73 3.37 3.67
C MET A 85 13.73 3.50 4.83
N VAL A 86 14.13 2.38 5.45
CA VAL A 86 15.08 2.38 6.57
C VAL A 86 16.54 2.47 6.10
N THR A 87 16.93 1.77 5.04
CA THR A 87 18.34 1.68 4.63
C THR A 87 18.77 2.77 3.65
N VAL A 88 17.82 3.38 2.93
CA VAL A 88 18.10 4.40 1.91
C VAL A 88 17.46 5.73 2.29
N CYS A 89 16.15 5.77 2.53
CA CYS A 89 15.46 7.05 2.76
C CYS A 89 15.88 7.71 4.08
N PHE A 90 16.07 6.93 5.15
CA PHE A 90 16.56 7.45 6.43
C PHE A 90 17.94 8.11 6.34
N PRO A 91 19.02 7.46 5.86
CA PRO A 91 20.33 8.10 5.82
C PRO A 91 20.36 9.32 4.89
N ILE A 92 19.59 9.30 3.80
CA ILE A 92 19.41 10.49 2.96
C ILE A 92 18.75 11.63 3.76
N SER A 93 17.70 11.33 4.52
CA SER A 93 16.93 12.33 5.27
C SER A 93 17.69 12.92 6.48
N VAL A 94 18.63 12.18 7.07
CA VAL A 94 19.41 12.62 8.25
C VAL A 94 20.79 13.14 7.88
N PHE A 95 21.56 12.42 7.07
CA PHE A 95 22.96 12.75 6.80
C PHE A 95 23.14 13.58 5.54
N TRP A 96 22.41 13.26 4.46
CA TRP A 96 22.57 13.95 3.17
C TRP A 96 21.78 15.26 3.10
N ARG A 97 20.65 15.32 3.81
CA ARG A 97 19.75 16.48 3.82
C ARG A 97 20.42 17.78 4.31
N GLN A 98 21.43 17.68 5.18
CA GLN A 98 22.07 18.83 5.85
C GLN A 98 21.06 19.82 6.48
N GLY A 99 19.89 19.30 6.87
CA GLY A 99 18.79 20.09 7.42
C GLY A 99 18.09 21.02 6.42
N LYS A 100 18.10 20.74 5.13
CA LYS A 100 17.33 21.49 4.13
C LYS A 100 16.11 20.72 3.65
N GLY A 101 15.06 21.39 3.20
CA GLY A 101 13.90 20.73 2.58
C GLY A 101 12.98 20.01 3.55
N ASP A 102 12.84 20.53 4.77
CA ASP A 102 11.95 19.98 5.80
C ASP A 102 10.49 20.00 5.36
N TYR A 103 10.10 21.03 4.62
CA TYR A 103 8.80 21.09 3.97
C TYR A 103 8.53 19.87 3.09
N PHE A 104 9.46 19.52 2.20
CA PHE A 104 9.32 18.36 1.31
C PHE A 104 9.21 17.05 2.12
N GLN A 105 10.04 16.91 3.15
CA GLN A 105 10.00 15.75 4.04
C GLN A 105 8.65 15.66 4.80
N GLY A 106 8.13 16.79 5.28
CA GLY A 106 6.84 16.88 5.95
C GLY A 106 5.69 16.48 5.02
N VAL A 107 5.68 16.99 3.79
CA VAL A 107 4.70 16.60 2.78
C VAL A 107 4.80 15.10 2.49
N MET A 108 6.00 14.53 2.38
CA MET A 108 6.18 13.07 2.19
C MET A 108 5.55 12.24 3.32
N PHE A 109 5.52 12.73 4.57
CA PHE A 109 4.83 12.03 5.67
C PHE A 109 3.30 12.05 5.55
N LEU A 110 2.72 12.97 4.78
CA LEU A 110 1.29 12.95 4.47
C LEU A 110 0.89 11.70 3.67
N ALA A 111 1.85 10.99 3.04
CA ALA A 111 1.60 9.70 2.39
C ALA A 111 1.03 8.64 3.35
N GLU A 112 1.27 8.76 4.65
CA GLU A 112 0.69 7.84 5.64
C GLU A 112 -0.80 8.08 5.91
N VAL A 113 -1.37 9.20 5.43
CA VAL A 113 -2.80 9.47 5.58
C VAL A 113 -3.59 8.31 5.01
N SER A 114 -3.19 7.70 3.88
CA SER A 114 -3.94 6.58 3.30
C SER A 114 -3.89 5.28 4.12
N THR A 115 -2.93 5.12 5.03
CA THR A 115 -2.64 3.83 5.72
C THR A 115 -3.81 3.32 6.60
N PRO A 116 -4.48 4.16 7.44
CA PRO A 116 -5.65 3.75 8.21
C PRO A 116 -6.76 3.12 7.35
N TRP A 117 -7.04 3.65 6.17
CA TRP A 117 -8.07 3.13 5.27
C TRP A 117 -7.69 1.80 4.62
N VAL A 118 -6.40 1.61 4.31
CA VAL A 118 -5.86 0.33 3.84
C VAL A 118 -5.95 -0.74 4.93
N CYS A 119 -5.59 -0.39 6.16
CA CYS A 119 -5.67 -1.30 7.31
C CYS A 119 -7.12 -1.65 7.66
N LEU A 120 -8.01 -0.66 7.71
CA LEU A 120 -9.44 -0.86 7.95
C LEU A 120 -10.05 -1.77 6.88
N GLY A 121 -9.63 -1.63 5.62
CA GLY A 121 -10.04 -2.54 4.54
C GLY A 121 -9.68 -4.00 4.84
N LYS A 122 -8.46 -4.26 5.30
CA LYS A 122 -8.02 -5.62 5.69
C LYS A 122 -8.83 -6.17 6.87
N ILE A 123 -9.11 -5.35 7.88
CA ILE A 123 -9.92 -5.72 9.04
C ILE A 123 -11.34 -6.08 8.60
N LEU A 124 -11.99 -5.24 7.81
CA LEU A 124 -13.35 -5.49 7.33
C LEU A 124 -13.48 -6.78 6.52
N ILE A 125 -12.44 -7.14 5.75
CA ILE A 125 -12.37 -8.40 5.02
C ILE A 125 -12.26 -9.58 5.99
N GLN A 126 -11.42 -9.49 7.04
CA GLN A 126 -11.30 -10.54 8.06
C GLN A 126 -12.60 -10.78 8.82
N TYR A 127 -13.35 -9.71 9.11
CA TYR A 127 -14.67 -9.81 9.77
C TYR A 127 -15.80 -10.21 8.81
N LYS A 128 -15.51 -10.58 7.56
CA LYS A 128 -16.50 -10.92 6.49
C LYS A 128 -17.55 -9.84 6.24
N GLN A 129 -17.30 -8.58 6.60
CA GLN A 129 -18.24 -7.46 6.43
C GLN A 129 -18.20 -6.85 5.02
N GLN A 130 -17.81 -7.62 3.99
CA GLN A 130 -17.60 -7.13 2.63
C GLN A 130 -18.89 -6.64 1.95
N HIS A 131 -20.06 -7.11 2.40
CA HIS A 131 -21.37 -6.73 1.88
C HIS A 131 -21.90 -5.40 2.46
N THR A 132 -21.23 -4.83 3.45
CA THR A 132 -21.68 -3.61 4.12
C THR A 132 -21.40 -2.35 3.31
N LEU A 133 -22.24 -1.31 3.50
CA LEU A 133 -21.95 0.03 3.00
C LEU A 133 -20.62 0.55 3.55
N LEU A 134 -20.25 0.16 4.76
CA LEU A 134 -18.97 0.51 5.38
C LEU A 134 -17.78 0.04 4.54
N HIS A 135 -17.84 -1.17 3.97
CA HIS A 135 -16.78 -1.67 3.09
C HIS A 135 -16.68 -0.86 1.79
N LYS A 136 -17.82 -0.47 1.19
CA LYS A 136 -17.84 0.38 -0.01
C LYS A 136 -17.30 1.78 0.25
N VAL A 137 -17.75 2.42 1.33
CA VAL A 137 -17.29 3.75 1.74
C VAL A 137 -15.80 3.70 2.07
N ASN A 138 -15.35 2.72 2.86
CA ASN A 138 -13.93 2.56 3.15
C ASN A 138 -13.11 2.36 1.87
N GLY A 139 -13.58 1.53 0.94
CA GLY A 139 -12.90 1.30 -0.35
C GLY A 139 -12.79 2.58 -1.19
N ALA A 140 -13.86 3.38 -1.25
CA ALA A 140 -13.85 4.68 -1.94
C ALA A 140 -12.91 5.68 -1.26
N THR A 141 -12.97 5.81 0.07
CA THR A 141 -12.09 6.71 0.81
C THR A 141 -10.63 6.27 0.72
N MET A 142 -10.36 4.96 0.77
CA MET A 142 -9.02 4.40 0.54
C MET A 142 -8.51 4.78 -0.86
N LEU A 143 -9.34 4.64 -1.90
CA LEU A 143 -8.95 4.98 -3.28
C LEU A 143 -8.62 6.47 -3.43
N VAL A 144 -9.48 7.35 -2.92
CA VAL A 144 -9.31 8.80 -3.01
C VAL A 144 -8.09 9.27 -2.21
N THR A 145 -7.96 8.83 -0.96
CA THR A 145 -6.82 9.19 -0.10
C THR A 145 -5.50 8.67 -0.65
N PHE A 146 -5.46 7.44 -1.18
CA PHE A 146 -4.25 6.90 -1.80
C PHE A 146 -3.84 7.68 -3.05
N PHE A 147 -4.82 8.07 -3.89
CA PHE A 147 -4.53 8.89 -5.07
C PHE A 147 -3.97 10.26 -4.69
N ILE A 148 -4.65 10.99 -3.80
CA ILE A 148 -4.25 12.35 -3.41
C ILE A 148 -2.94 12.34 -2.64
N CYS A 149 -2.85 11.54 -1.57
CA CYS A 149 -1.74 11.59 -0.63
C CYS A 149 -0.50 10.83 -1.11
N ARG A 150 -0.58 9.98 -2.15
CA ARG A 150 0.58 9.22 -2.63
C ARG A 150 0.90 9.42 -4.11
N VAL A 151 -0.11 9.41 -4.98
CA VAL A 151 0.10 9.55 -6.43
C VAL A 151 0.29 11.01 -6.82
N LEU A 152 -0.61 11.89 -6.39
CA LEU A 152 -0.54 13.34 -6.67
C LEU A 152 0.52 14.07 -5.83
N LEU A 153 1.00 13.45 -4.76
CA LEU A 153 2.03 14.02 -3.89
C LEU A 153 3.30 14.36 -4.68
N PHE A 154 3.81 13.44 -5.51
CA PHE A 154 5.02 13.73 -6.29
C PHE A 154 4.83 14.88 -7.29
N PRO A 155 3.81 14.89 -8.17
CA PRO A 155 3.51 16.05 -9.01
C PRO A 155 3.38 17.35 -8.22
N TYR A 156 2.75 17.32 -7.04
CA TYR A 156 2.63 18.49 -6.17
C TYR A 156 3.99 19.01 -5.70
N LEU A 157 4.91 18.13 -5.28
CA LEU A 157 6.26 18.54 -4.89
C LEU A 157 7.02 19.21 -6.05
N TYR A 158 6.91 18.67 -7.27
CA TYR A 158 7.51 19.27 -8.46
C TYR A 158 6.88 20.63 -8.79
N TYR A 159 5.56 20.76 -8.61
CA TYR A 159 4.86 22.04 -8.79
C TYR A 159 5.34 23.10 -7.81
N VAL A 160 5.41 22.78 -6.52
CA VAL A 160 5.88 23.71 -5.48
C VAL A 160 7.33 24.12 -5.72
N TYR A 161 8.20 23.18 -6.09
CA TYR A 161 9.58 23.48 -6.47
C TYR A 161 9.69 24.35 -7.73
N GLY A 162 8.86 24.11 -8.74
CA GLY A 162 8.79 24.94 -9.95
C GLY A 162 8.33 26.37 -9.65
N ARG A 163 7.37 26.53 -8.73
CA ARG A 163 6.94 27.86 -8.25
C ARG A 163 8.05 28.60 -7.51
N TYR A 164 8.81 27.90 -6.68
CA TYR A 164 9.96 28.46 -5.96
C TYR A 164 11.08 28.90 -6.90
N THR A 165 11.43 28.09 -7.90
CA THR A 165 12.48 28.41 -8.89
C THR A 165 11.99 29.27 -10.05
N SER A 166 10.70 29.63 -10.10
CA SER A 166 10.06 30.35 -11.21
C SER A 166 10.21 29.68 -12.58
N ILE A 167 10.32 28.35 -12.61
CA ILE A 167 10.42 27.55 -13.83
C ILE A 167 9.05 26.92 -14.13
N PRO A 168 8.62 26.85 -15.40
CA PRO A 168 7.36 26.18 -15.74
C PRO A 168 7.39 24.69 -15.37
N PHE A 169 6.25 24.17 -14.89
CA PHE A 169 6.10 22.82 -14.33
C PHE A 169 6.72 21.70 -15.19
N TYR A 170 6.54 21.76 -16.52
CA TYR A 170 7.05 20.74 -17.45
C TYR A 170 8.58 20.74 -17.59
N MET A 171 9.25 21.83 -17.23
CA MET A 171 10.71 21.94 -17.26
C MET A 171 11.37 21.53 -15.95
N VAL A 172 10.60 21.41 -14.85
CA VAL A 172 11.15 21.05 -13.54
C VAL A 172 11.91 19.72 -13.56
N PRO A 173 11.40 18.62 -14.15
CA PRO A 173 12.15 17.36 -14.20
C PRO A 173 13.48 17.45 -14.95
N PHE A 174 13.62 18.39 -15.89
CA PHE A 174 14.87 18.56 -16.66
C PHE A 174 15.89 19.46 -15.96
N ASN A 175 15.44 20.33 -15.05
CA ASN A 175 16.30 21.25 -14.30
C ASN A 175 16.76 20.68 -12.94
N VAL A 176 15.98 19.76 -12.38
CA VAL A 176 16.31 19.08 -11.12
C VAL A 176 17.43 18.05 -11.36
N PRO A 177 18.41 17.91 -10.44
CA PRO A 177 19.46 16.89 -10.56
C PRO A 177 18.89 15.49 -10.77
N TRP A 178 19.51 14.71 -11.66
CA TRP A 178 19.02 13.38 -12.04
C TRP A 178 18.87 12.43 -10.85
N GLN A 179 19.67 12.60 -9.79
CA GLN A 179 19.61 11.82 -8.56
C GLN A 179 18.28 12.03 -7.81
N VAL A 180 17.79 13.28 -7.78
CA VAL A 180 16.52 13.62 -7.13
C VAL A 180 15.36 13.04 -7.94
N ASN A 181 15.41 13.14 -9.27
CA ASN A 181 14.44 12.50 -10.15
C ASN A 181 14.42 10.98 -10.01
N LEU A 182 15.60 10.36 -9.90
CA LEU A 182 15.71 8.92 -9.66
C LEU A 182 15.10 8.55 -8.30
N GLY A 183 15.43 9.29 -7.24
CA GLY A 183 14.85 9.08 -5.92
C GLY A 183 13.33 9.22 -5.90
N ALA A 184 12.79 10.28 -6.52
CA ALA A 184 11.36 10.49 -6.67
C ALA A 184 10.69 9.36 -7.46
N ALA A 185 11.30 8.92 -8.57
CA ALA A 185 10.81 7.82 -9.37
C ALA A 185 10.81 6.49 -8.59
N MET A 186 11.88 6.21 -7.84
CA MET A 186 11.97 5.02 -6.98
C MET A 186 10.91 5.00 -5.88
N LEU A 187 10.60 6.17 -5.30
CA LEU A 187 9.56 6.30 -4.28
C LEU A 187 8.15 6.26 -4.87
N MET A 188 7.95 6.78 -6.07
CA MET A 188 6.66 6.82 -6.76
C MET A 188 6.27 5.48 -7.38
N ALA A 189 7.23 4.72 -7.93
CA ALA A 189 7.01 3.44 -8.59
C ALA A 189 6.16 2.44 -7.78
N PRO A 190 6.46 2.15 -6.50
CA PRO A 190 5.61 1.26 -5.70
C PRO A 190 4.22 1.86 -5.54
N GLN A 191 4.08 3.17 -5.28
CA GLN A 191 2.77 3.80 -5.06
C GLN A 191 1.86 3.65 -6.29
N VAL A 192 2.37 3.89 -7.50
CA VAL A 192 1.61 3.73 -8.75
C VAL A 192 1.22 2.27 -8.98
N TYR A 193 2.12 1.33 -8.66
CA TYR A 193 1.83 -0.10 -8.75
C TYR A 193 0.69 -0.51 -7.80
N TRP A 194 0.77 -0.11 -6.53
CA TRP A 194 -0.26 -0.40 -5.52
C TRP A 194 -1.60 0.24 -5.89
N PHE A 195 -1.58 1.49 -6.34
CA PHE A 195 -2.78 2.18 -6.81
C PHE A 195 -3.44 1.44 -7.98
N SER A 196 -2.64 1.00 -8.96
CA SER A 196 -3.13 0.21 -10.09
C SER A 196 -3.77 -1.11 -9.64
N LEU A 197 -3.21 -1.76 -8.61
CA LEU A 197 -3.77 -2.98 -8.05
C LEU A 197 -5.11 -2.72 -7.33
N ILE A 198 -5.19 -1.63 -6.57
CA ILE A 198 -6.42 -1.18 -5.88
C ILE A 198 -7.50 -0.86 -6.91
N CYS A 199 -7.18 -0.09 -7.95
CA CYS A 199 -8.10 0.24 -9.05
C CYS A 199 -8.63 -1.04 -9.73
N ARG A 200 -7.74 -1.99 -10.04
CA ARG A 200 -8.14 -3.28 -10.63
C ARG A 200 -9.03 -4.10 -9.69
N GLY A 201 -8.77 -4.04 -8.38
CA GLY A 201 -9.63 -4.65 -7.36
C GLY A 201 -11.03 -4.03 -7.33
N ALA A 202 -11.10 -2.69 -7.30
CA ALA A 202 -12.35 -1.94 -7.32
C ALA A 202 -13.15 -2.21 -8.61
N LEU A 203 -12.51 -2.16 -9.77
CA LEU A 203 -13.14 -2.45 -11.06
C LEU A 203 -13.73 -3.86 -11.11
N ARG A 204 -13.05 -4.87 -10.53
CA ARG A 204 -13.61 -6.23 -10.42
C ARG A 204 -14.85 -6.30 -9.55
N LEU A 205 -14.92 -5.55 -8.45
CA LEU A 205 -16.11 -5.50 -7.59
C LEU A 205 -17.30 -4.86 -8.32
N PHE A 206 -17.07 -3.80 -9.09
CA PHE A 206 -18.11 -3.14 -9.89
C PHE A 206 -18.58 -3.98 -11.07
N THR A 207 -17.65 -4.59 -11.82
CA THR A 207 -17.98 -5.44 -12.99
C THR A 207 -18.56 -6.80 -12.59
N GLY A 208 -18.10 -7.40 -11.49
CA GLY A 208 -18.66 -8.64 -10.93
C GLY A 208 -20.09 -8.45 -10.40
N SER A 209 -20.38 -7.31 -9.77
CA SER A 209 -21.74 -6.95 -9.36
C SER A 209 -22.69 -6.76 -10.56
N TYR A 210 -22.18 -6.27 -11.70
CA TYR A 210 -22.97 -6.13 -12.93
C TYR A 210 -23.33 -7.49 -13.54
N ARG A 211 -22.40 -8.47 -13.48
CA ARG A 211 -22.63 -9.82 -14.02
C ARG A 211 -23.66 -10.61 -13.20
N SER A 212 -23.78 -10.35 -11.89
CA SER A 212 -24.80 -10.95 -11.02
C SER A 212 -26.19 -10.32 -11.16
N ARG A 213 -26.33 -9.21 -11.91
CA ARG A 213 -27.60 -8.49 -12.09
C ARG A 213 -28.23 -8.70 -13.48
N ARG A 214 -27.64 -9.54 -14.33
CA ARG A 214 -28.35 -10.01 -15.53
C ARG A 214 -29.40 -11.04 -15.09
N PRO A 215 -30.70 -10.82 -15.36
CA PRO A 215 -31.66 -11.90 -15.19
C PRO A 215 -31.25 -13.07 -16.09
N PRO A 216 -31.47 -14.33 -15.66
CA PRO A 216 -31.18 -15.48 -16.49
C PRO A 216 -32.06 -15.37 -17.74
N VAL A 217 -31.43 -15.14 -18.89
CA VAL A 217 -32.09 -15.35 -20.17
C VAL A 217 -32.29 -16.86 -20.27
N THR A 218 -33.55 -17.26 -20.26
CA THR A 218 -34.02 -18.62 -20.42
C THR A 218 -33.57 -19.24 -21.75
N ALA A 219 -33.26 -20.54 -21.67
CA ALA A 219 -33.10 -21.52 -22.76
C ALA A 219 -31.79 -21.43 -23.58
N LYS A 220 -31.07 -22.51 -23.91
CA LYS A 220 -31.42 -23.93 -24.03
C LYS A 220 -30.26 -24.84 -23.58
N GLU A 221 -30.63 -26.04 -23.12
CA GLU A 221 -29.77 -27.23 -23.09
C GLU A 221 -29.18 -27.50 -24.49
N ASP A 222 -27.88 -27.79 -24.54
CA ASP A 222 -27.37 -28.95 -25.28
C ASP A 222 -25.91 -29.28 -24.92
N LEU A 223 -25.61 -30.56 -25.07
CA LEU A 223 -24.52 -31.34 -24.50
C LEU A 223 -23.11 -31.11 -25.10
N ASP A 224 -22.15 -31.68 -24.37
CA ASP A 224 -20.82 -32.18 -24.76
C ASP A 224 -19.58 -31.28 -24.68
N GLY A 225 -18.62 -31.80 -23.89
CA GLY A 225 -17.25 -31.94 -24.37
C GLY A 225 -16.19 -30.98 -23.81
N GLN A 226 -15.25 -31.56 -23.07
CA GLN A 226 -13.86 -31.13 -22.91
C GLN A 226 -13.56 -29.97 -21.93
N ALA A 227 -13.05 -30.32 -20.75
CA ALA A 227 -12.40 -29.39 -19.83
C ALA A 227 -10.93 -29.14 -20.22
N PRO A 228 -10.47 -27.88 -20.37
CA PRO A 228 -9.07 -27.54 -20.29
C PRO A 228 -8.70 -27.08 -18.86
N SER A 229 -7.50 -27.48 -18.45
CA SER A 229 -6.84 -27.22 -17.18
C SER A 229 -6.85 -25.76 -16.72
N GLN A 230 -7.30 -25.53 -15.48
CA GLN A 230 -7.19 -24.24 -14.78
C GLN A 230 -5.88 -24.12 -13.98
N PRO A 231 -5.17 -22.98 -14.05
CA PRO A 231 -4.09 -22.66 -13.12
C PRO A 231 -4.64 -22.17 -11.77
N SER A 232 -4.05 -22.68 -10.69
CA SER A 232 -4.44 -22.44 -9.30
C SER A 232 -4.12 -21.02 -8.81
N ASN A 233 -5.07 -20.09 -8.99
CA ASN A 233 -5.08 -18.82 -8.26
C ASN A 233 -5.99 -18.95 -7.03
N GLY A 234 -5.37 -18.95 -5.85
CA GLY A 234 -5.99 -19.17 -4.53
C GLY A 234 -6.97 -18.07 -4.11
N TYR A 235 -8.16 -18.10 -4.71
CA TYR A 235 -9.37 -17.42 -4.26
C TYR A 235 -10.46 -18.48 -4.09
N SER A 236 -10.38 -19.26 -3.03
CA SER A 236 -11.44 -20.21 -2.65
C SER A 236 -12.34 -19.56 -1.61
N THR A 237 -13.46 -19.01 -2.07
CA THR A 237 -14.64 -18.79 -1.25
C THR A 237 -15.31 -20.14 -1.02
N HIS A 238 -14.97 -20.84 0.06
CA HIS A 238 -15.83 -21.91 0.56
C HIS A 238 -17.06 -21.25 1.21
N ALA A 239 -18.16 -21.24 0.48
CA ALA A 239 -19.49 -21.11 1.05
C ALA A 239 -19.85 -22.47 1.66
N THR A 240 -19.78 -22.57 2.98
CA THR A 240 -20.36 -23.70 3.71
C THR A 240 -21.85 -23.40 3.86
N GLU A 241 -22.65 -23.95 2.95
CA GLU A 241 -24.10 -23.96 3.08
C GLU A 241 -24.46 -25.00 4.15
N GLN A 242 -24.94 -24.49 5.28
CA GLN A 242 -25.33 -25.27 6.44
C GLN A 242 -26.70 -25.91 6.15
N LYS A 243 -26.71 -27.21 5.84
CA LYS A 243 -27.90 -28.06 5.84
C LYS A 243 -28.56 -27.99 7.23
N SER A 244 -29.75 -27.40 7.31
CA SER A 244 -30.65 -27.57 8.46
C SER A 244 -31.50 -28.82 8.22
N GLY A 245 -31.51 -29.72 9.19
CA GLY A 245 -31.97 -31.09 9.06
C GLY A 245 -33.49 -31.28 9.15
N SER A 246 -33.92 -32.38 8.54
CA SER A 246 -35.15 -33.10 8.85
C SER A 246 -34.94 -33.95 10.11
N HIS A 247 -35.79 -33.77 11.12
CA HIS A 247 -36.34 -34.83 11.96
C HIS A 247 -37.67 -34.33 12.53
#